data_AF-A0A1U9Z3H0-F1
#
_entry.id   AF-A0A1U9Z3H0-F1
#
_cell.length_a   1.000
_cell.length_b   1.000
_cell.length_c   1.000
_cell.angle_alpha   90.00
_cell.angle_beta   90.00
_cell.angle_gamma   90.00
#
_symmetry.space_group_name_H-M   'P 1'
#
loop_
_entity.id
_entity.type
_entity.pdbx_description
1 polymer ?
#
loop_
_entity_poly.entity_id
_entity_poly.type
_entity_poly.pdbx_seq_one_letter_code
_entity_poly.pdbx_strand_id
1 'polypeptide(L)'
;MNKARDPLAEACGSVALVLALNKPVYPLYVWFLAESAFQISLLTALSMPFYITVWWLARRGKSFVARLGMVAVGTADTIFIAFVLGGESGTLMFLFACIMLAGMAFHAREVLLSRALIGLILVLFVALYGRIGAPVRPVTPDDMQTLDYLNTTGAAALAAFIALRFFRSRAETVTPLA
;
A
#
# COMPACT_ATOMS: atom_id res chain seq x y z
N MET A 1 -16.29 15.86 24.56
CA MET A 1 -16.78 14.51 24.24
C MET A 1 -15.79 13.82 23.31
N ASN A 2 -15.00 12.87 23.82
CA ASN A 2 -14.09 12.05 23.01
C ASN A 2 -14.95 11.09 22.18
N LYS A 3 -15.11 11.37 20.89
CA LYS A 3 -15.72 10.41 19.95
C LYS A 3 -14.80 9.18 19.92
N ALA A 4 -15.31 8.01 20.27
CA ALA A 4 -14.55 6.77 20.16
C ALA A 4 -13.95 6.69 18.75
N ARG A 5 -12.63 6.53 18.66
CA ARG A 5 -11.92 6.52 17.37
C ARG A 5 -12.27 5.23 16.64
N ASP A 6 -12.49 5.32 15.33
CA ASP A 6 -12.79 4.16 14.49
C ASP A 6 -11.54 3.27 14.38
N PRO A 7 -11.55 2.04 14.93
CA PRO A 7 -10.38 1.18 15.00
C PRO A 7 -9.90 0.73 13.61
N LEU A 8 -10.78 0.71 12.59
CA LEU A 8 -10.38 0.43 11.21
C LEU A 8 -9.63 1.62 10.60
N ALA A 9 -10.04 2.85 10.92
CA ALA A 9 -9.34 4.05 10.46
C ALA A 9 -7.97 4.17 11.13
N GLU A 10 -7.84 3.80 12.40
CA GLU A 10 -6.54 3.74 13.07
C GLU A 10 -5.63 2.67 12.46
N ALA A 11 -6.17 1.50 12.10
CA ALA A 11 -5.43 0.48 11.36
C ALA A 11 -4.91 1.00 10.02
N CYS A 12 -5.76 1.63 9.22
CA CYS A 12 -5.35 2.31 7.99
C CYS A 12 -4.28 3.37 8.25
N GLY A 13 -4.42 4.18 9.31
CA GLY A 13 -3.42 5.16 9.69
C GLY A 13 -2.06 4.54 10.03
N SER A 14 -2.03 3.40 10.73
CA SER A 14 -0.80 2.66 11.00
C SER A 14 -0.12 2.16 9.72
N VAL A 15 -0.90 1.59 8.79
CA VAL A 15 -0.39 1.13 7.48
C VAL A 15 0.16 2.30 6.67
N ALA A 16 -0.57 3.42 6.63
CA ALA A 16 -0.13 4.64 5.97
C ALA A 16 1.21 5.16 6.55
N LEU A 17 1.38 5.13 7.87
CA LEU A 17 2.62 5.53 8.51
C LEU A 17 3.79 4.62 8.13
N VAL A 18 3.59 3.30 8.12
CA VAL A 18 4.62 2.34 7.70
C VAL A 18 5.06 2.61 6.27
N LEU A 19 4.11 2.85 5.36
CA LEU A 19 4.42 3.15 3.95
C LEU A 19 5.10 4.51 3.80
N ALA A 20 4.65 5.54 4.54
CA ALA A 20 5.30 6.85 4.55
C ALA A 20 6.76 6.78 5.02
N LEU A 21 7.05 5.98 6.06
CA LEU A 21 8.40 5.76 6.55
C LEU A 21 9.25 4.91 5.61
N ASN A 22 8.63 3.99 4.87
CA ASN A 22 9.32 3.22 3.85
C ASN A 22 9.77 4.09 2.67
N LYS A 23 9.06 5.16 2.31
CA LYS A 23 9.40 6.03 1.17
C LYS A 23 10.83 6.59 1.16
N PRO A 24 11.38 7.15 2.26
CA PRO A 24 12.78 7.55 2.31
C PRO A 24 13.75 6.37 2.53
N VAL A 25 13.30 5.25 3.08
CA VAL A 25 14.13 4.07 3.38
C VAL A 25 14.33 3.17 2.16
N TYR A 26 13.32 3.10 1.28
CA TYR A 26 13.30 2.27 0.08
C TYR A 26 14.49 2.55 -0.84
N PRO A 27 14.76 3.80 -1.23
CA PRO A 27 15.92 4.11 -2.07
C PRO A 27 17.25 3.76 -1.41
N LEU A 28 17.33 3.77 -0.07
CA LEU A 28 18.58 3.47 0.63
C LEU A 28 18.96 2.00 0.45
N TYR A 29 18.04 1.05 0.62
CA TYR A 29 18.39 -0.35 0.37
C TYR A 29 18.46 -0.71 -1.12
N VAL A 30 17.74 0.02 -2.00
CA VAL A 30 17.96 -0.12 -3.44
C VAL A 30 19.37 0.32 -3.82
N TRP A 31 19.90 1.39 -3.22
CA TRP A 31 21.28 1.81 -3.45
C TRP A 31 22.30 0.69 -3.16
N PHE A 32 22.08 -0.08 -2.09
CA PHE A 32 22.99 -1.17 -1.71
C PHE A 32 22.78 -2.47 -2.50
N LEU A 33 21.58 -2.73 -3.00
CA LEU A 33 21.20 -4.05 -3.56
C LEU A 33 20.94 -4.03 -5.06
N ALA A 34 20.58 -2.89 -5.63
CA ALA A 34 20.20 -2.71 -7.03
C ALA A 34 20.62 -1.31 -7.51
N GLU A 35 21.92 -1.06 -7.55
CA GLU A 35 22.52 0.27 -7.72
C GLU A 35 22.02 1.01 -8.98
N SER A 36 21.84 0.30 -10.10
CA SER A 36 21.35 0.91 -11.35
C SER A 36 19.92 1.45 -11.22
N ALA A 37 19.14 0.94 -10.27
CA ALA A 37 17.80 1.40 -9.97
C ALA A 37 17.75 2.52 -8.90
N PHE A 38 18.88 2.90 -8.30
CA PHE A 38 18.89 3.86 -7.18
C PHE A 38 18.23 5.19 -7.55
N GLN A 39 18.69 5.84 -8.64
CA GLN A 39 18.19 7.17 -9.01
C GLN A 39 16.69 7.18 -9.33
N ILE A 40 16.19 6.13 -9.98
CA ILE A 40 14.79 6.00 -10.35
C ILE A 40 13.92 5.64 -9.14
N SER A 41 14.46 4.91 -8.17
CA SER A 41 13.76 4.57 -6.92
C SER A 41 13.47 5.80 -6.05
N LEU A 42 14.22 6.90 -6.18
CA LEU A 42 13.93 8.16 -5.48
C LEU A 42 12.54 8.72 -5.82
N LEU A 43 12.02 8.45 -7.03
CA LEU A 43 10.69 8.87 -7.44
C LEU A 43 9.57 8.21 -6.62
N THR A 44 9.84 7.06 -6.00
CA THR A 44 8.88 6.41 -5.09
C THR A 44 8.54 7.32 -3.91
N ALA A 45 9.45 8.20 -3.50
CA ALA A 45 9.25 9.12 -2.38
C ALA A 45 8.22 10.21 -2.65
N LEU A 46 7.87 10.47 -3.93
CA LEU A 46 6.82 11.43 -4.31
C LEU A 46 5.45 11.09 -3.72
N SER A 47 5.22 9.81 -3.40
CA SER A 47 3.97 9.35 -2.81
C SER A 47 3.89 9.57 -1.28
N MET A 48 5.01 9.86 -0.62
CA MET A 48 5.11 10.02 0.84
C MET A 48 4.09 11.03 1.41
N PRO A 49 3.89 12.23 0.82
CA PRO A 49 2.95 13.21 1.36
C PRO A 49 1.50 12.71 1.40
N PHE A 50 1.10 11.86 0.46
CA PHE A 50 -0.25 11.28 0.43
C PHE A 50 -0.46 10.29 1.57
N TYR A 51 0.52 9.44 1.87
CA TYR A 51 0.47 8.53 3.01
C TYR A 51 0.48 9.29 4.35
N ILE A 52 1.28 10.35 4.48
CA ILE A 52 1.24 11.23 5.67
C ILE A 52 -0.15 11.85 5.83
N THR A 53 -0.78 12.27 4.74
CA THR A 53 -2.13 12.84 4.75
C THR A 53 -3.15 11.80 5.23
N VAL A 54 -3.10 10.57 4.74
CA VAL A 54 -3.98 9.47 5.21
C VAL A 54 -3.79 9.22 6.71
N TRP A 55 -2.54 9.12 7.18
CA TRP A 55 -2.24 8.97 8.61
C TRP A 55 -2.80 10.14 9.43
N TRP A 56 -2.60 11.36 8.98
CA TRP A 56 -3.08 12.56 9.67
C TRP A 56 -4.61 12.61 9.72
N LEU A 57 -5.30 12.27 8.63
CA LEU A 57 -6.76 12.19 8.59
C LEU A 57 -7.32 11.15 9.57
N ALA A 58 -6.65 9.99 9.70
CA ALA A 58 -7.00 8.98 10.70
C ALA A 58 -6.91 9.56 12.12
N ARG A 59 -5.81 10.26 12.45
CA ARG A 59 -5.61 10.90 13.76
C ARG A 59 -6.61 12.01 14.07
N ARG A 60 -7.12 12.70 13.04
CA ARG A 60 -8.14 13.75 13.14
C ARG A 60 -9.58 13.21 13.22
N GLY A 61 -9.78 11.90 13.23
CA GLY A 61 -11.11 11.29 13.33
C GLY A 61 -11.93 11.38 12.03
N LYS A 62 -11.28 11.60 10.88
CA LYS A 62 -11.91 11.57 9.55
C LYS A 62 -11.95 10.14 9.02
N SER A 63 -12.66 9.27 9.73
CA SER A 63 -12.53 7.82 9.61
C SER A 63 -12.77 7.27 8.20
N PHE A 64 -13.88 7.64 7.56
CA PHE A 64 -14.20 7.16 6.21
C PHE A 64 -13.16 7.60 5.18
N VAL A 65 -12.77 8.88 5.21
CA VAL A 65 -11.80 9.45 4.27
C VAL A 65 -10.42 8.80 4.44
N ALA A 66 -10.02 8.51 5.69
CA ALA A 66 -8.76 7.80 5.94
C ALA A 66 -8.78 6.36 5.39
N ARG A 67 -9.89 5.62 5.59
CA ARG A 67 -10.03 4.24 5.10
C ARG A 67 -10.04 4.17 3.57
N LEU A 68 -10.85 5.02 2.93
CA LEU A 68 -10.89 5.12 1.47
C LEU A 68 -9.57 5.63 0.89
N GLY A 69 -9.00 6.67 1.50
CA GLY A 69 -7.72 7.26 1.09
C GLY A 69 -6.58 6.25 1.14
N MET A 70 -6.53 5.39 2.17
CA MET A 70 -5.52 4.32 2.25
C MET A 70 -5.57 3.39 1.04
N VAL A 71 -6.76 2.93 0.65
CA VAL A 71 -6.92 2.02 -0.49
C VAL A 71 -6.60 2.74 -1.82
N ALA A 72 -7.11 3.97 -1.99
CA ALA A 72 -6.91 4.74 -3.21
C ALA A 72 -5.44 5.13 -3.42
N VAL A 73 -4.78 5.67 -2.38
CA VAL A 73 -3.37 6.05 -2.44
C VAL A 73 -2.50 4.82 -2.66
N GLY A 74 -2.73 3.72 -1.93
CA GLY A 74 -1.99 2.47 -2.12
C GLY A 74 -2.06 1.93 -3.56
N THR A 75 -3.27 1.94 -4.13
CA THR A 75 -3.49 1.46 -5.50
C THR A 75 -2.80 2.36 -6.52
N ALA A 76 -2.99 3.67 -6.43
CA ALA A 76 -2.40 4.64 -7.35
C ALA A 76 -0.85 4.64 -7.26
N ASP A 77 -0.31 4.60 -6.05
CA ASP A 77 1.13 4.53 -5.80
C ASP A 77 1.74 3.24 -6.37
N THR A 78 1.10 2.10 -6.16
CA THR A 78 1.55 0.82 -6.73
C THR A 78 1.64 0.88 -8.25
N ILE A 79 0.61 1.41 -8.91
CA ILE A 79 0.57 1.53 -10.38
C ILE A 79 1.64 2.52 -10.84
N PHE A 80 1.74 3.68 -10.21
CA PHE A 80 2.76 4.69 -10.52
C PHE A 80 4.17 4.10 -10.43
N ILE A 81 4.50 3.42 -9.32
CA ILE A 81 5.81 2.83 -9.12
C ILE A 81 6.07 1.71 -10.13
N ALA A 82 5.06 0.91 -10.49
CA ALA A 82 5.23 -0.13 -11.50
C ALA A 82 5.57 0.47 -12.88
N PHE A 83 4.98 1.60 -13.26
CA PHE A 83 5.38 2.32 -14.48
C PHE A 83 6.78 2.94 -14.38
N VAL A 84 7.19 3.38 -13.20
CA VAL A 84 8.52 3.95 -12.98
C VAL A 84 9.60 2.87 -13.03
N LEU A 85 9.45 1.81 -12.23
CA LEU A 85 10.45 0.75 -12.07
C LEU A 85 10.35 -0.36 -13.13
N GLY A 86 9.31 -0.34 -13.98
CA GLY A 86 9.09 -1.34 -15.01
C GLY A 86 8.23 -2.51 -14.54
N GLY A 87 7.61 -3.20 -15.51
CA GLY A 87 6.65 -4.26 -15.27
C GLY A 87 7.22 -5.50 -14.56
N GLU A 88 8.51 -5.76 -14.73
CA GLU A 88 9.21 -6.91 -14.14
C GLU A 88 9.72 -6.63 -12.72
N SER A 89 9.57 -5.43 -12.19
CA SER A 89 10.08 -5.04 -10.87
C SER A 89 9.37 -5.70 -9.69
N GLY A 90 8.37 -6.57 -9.88
CA GLY A 90 7.55 -7.14 -8.81
C GLY A 90 6.59 -6.15 -8.12
N THR A 91 6.63 -4.86 -8.46
CA THR A 91 5.83 -3.82 -7.79
C THR A 91 4.31 -4.08 -7.85
N LEU A 92 3.80 -4.66 -8.94
CA LEU A 92 2.37 -4.95 -9.07
C LEU A 92 1.84 -5.91 -7.98
N MET A 93 2.71 -6.67 -7.29
CA MET A 93 2.31 -7.54 -6.18
C MET A 93 1.70 -6.76 -5.01
N PHE A 94 2.03 -5.47 -4.84
CA PHE A 94 1.39 -4.61 -3.84
C PHE A 94 -0.11 -4.39 -4.10
N LEU A 95 -0.63 -4.64 -5.31
CA LEU A 95 -2.07 -4.58 -5.57
C LEU A 95 -2.84 -5.65 -4.77
N PHE A 96 -2.21 -6.79 -4.44
CA PHE A 96 -2.83 -7.78 -3.55
C PHE A 96 -2.96 -7.26 -2.11
N ALA A 97 -1.98 -6.51 -1.61
CA ALA A 97 -2.09 -5.81 -0.33
C ALA A 97 -3.20 -4.73 -0.38
N CYS A 98 -3.37 -4.07 -1.52
CA CYS A 98 -4.47 -3.10 -1.73
C CYS A 98 -5.85 -3.79 -1.76
N ILE A 99 -5.99 -4.95 -2.40
CA ILE A 99 -7.19 -5.79 -2.36
C ILE A 99 -7.51 -6.18 -0.91
N MET A 100 -6.50 -6.60 -0.16
CA MET A 100 -6.63 -6.97 1.24
C MET A 100 -7.12 -5.79 2.09
N LEU A 101 -6.53 -4.60 1.90
CA LEU A 101 -7.01 -3.36 2.52
C LEU A 101 -8.46 -3.06 2.13
N ALA A 102 -8.82 -3.17 0.85
CA ALA A 102 -10.19 -2.95 0.38
C ALA A 102 -11.20 -3.92 1.03
N GLY A 103 -10.79 -5.15 1.34
CA GLY A 103 -11.63 -6.12 2.05
C GLY A 103 -11.77 -5.85 3.56
N MET A 104 -10.74 -5.28 4.19
CA MET A 104 -10.69 -5.18 5.66
C MET A 104 -10.96 -3.79 6.21
N ALA A 105 -10.70 -2.75 5.41
CA ALA A 105 -10.82 -1.34 5.80
C ALA A 105 -12.25 -0.81 5.85
N PHE A 106 -13.27 -1.63 5.58
CA PHE A 106 -14.65 -1.16 5.54
C PHE A 106 -15.55 -1.91 6.52
N HIS A 107 -16.54 -1.17 7.06
CA HIS A 107 -17.55 -1.72 7.96
C HIS A 107 -18.57 -2.55 7.17
N ALA A 108 -19.32 -3.42 7.84
CA ALA A 108 -20.30 -4.30 7.18
C ALA A 108 -21.35 -3.52 6.33
N ARG A 109 -21.73 -2.31 6.77
CA ARG A 109 -22.64 -1.42 6.05
C ARG A 109 -22.07 -0.84 4.74
N GLU A 110 -20.76 -0.98 4.51
CA GLU A 110 -20.03 -0.45 3.35
C GLU A 110 -19.59 -1.59 2.40
N VAL A 111 -20.21 -2.77 2.51
CA VAL A 111 -19.80 -3.99 1.78
C VAL A 111 -19.80 -3.82 0.26
N LEU A 112 -20.73 -3.06 -0.31
CA LEU A 112 -20.78 -2.83 -1.76
C LEU A 112 -19.57 -2.02 -2.23
N LEU A 113 -19.17 -0.99 -1.48
CA LEU A 113 -17.98 -0.20 -1.77
C LEU A 113 -16.71 -1.07 -1.66
N SER A 114 -16.61 -1.87 -0.61
CA SER A 114 -15.50 -2.82 -0.43
C SER A 114 -15.37 -3.79 -1.60
N ARG A 115 -16.48 -4.44 -2.01
CA ARG A 115 -16.52 -5.36 -3.16
C ARG A 115 -16.17 -4.66 -4.48
N ALA A 116 -16.69 -3.44 -4.69
CA ALA A 116 -16.38 -2.66 -5.87
C ALA A 116 -14.88 -2.31 -5.97
N LEU A 117 -14.26 -1.90 -4.85
CA LEU A 117 -12.83 -1.62 -4.79
C LEU A 117 -11.98 -2.87 -5.01
N ILE A 118 -12.35 -4.01 -4.41
CA ILE A 118 -11.68 -5.30 -4.66
C ILE A 118 -11.73 -5.65 -6.15
N GLY A 119 -12.93 -5.61 -6.74
CA GLY A 119 -13.13 -5.92 -8.15
C GLY A 119 -12.33 -4.99 -9.06
N LEU A 120 -12.35 -3.67 -8.77
CA LEU A 120 -11.59 -2.68 -9.51
C LEU A 120 -10.09 -2.95 -9.46
N ILE A 121 -9.52 -3.17 -8.26
CA ILE A 121 -8.08 -3.39 -8.10
C ILE A 121 -7.65 -4.70 -8.77
N LEU A 122 -8.48 -5.74 -8.71
CA LEU A 122 -8.23 -6.99 -9.42
C LEU A 122 -8.24 -6.80 -10.94
N VAL A 123 -9.21 -6.06 -11.47
CA VAL A 123 -9.26 -5.70 -12.90
C VAL A 123 -8.02 -4.91 -13.29
N LEU A 124 -7.58 -3.95 -12.48
CA LEU A 124 -6.34 -3.21 -12.72
C LEU A 124 -5.11 -4.11 -12.74
N PHE A 125 -4.99 -5.07 -11.82
CA PHE A 125 -3.91 -6.06 -11.85
C PHE A 125 -3.93 -6.87 -13.14
N VAL A 126 -5.08 -7.47 -13.50
CA VAL A 126 -5.22 -8.26 -14.74
C VAL A 126 -4.98 -7.40 -15.99
N ALA A 127 -5.34 -6.13 -15.95
CA ALA A 127 -5.15 -5.18 -17.05
C ALA A 127 -3.67 -4.78 -17.22
N LEU A 128 -2.89 -4.71 -16.15
CA LEU A 128 -1.51 -4.19 -16.16
C LEU A 128 -0.44 -5.28 -16.13
N TYR A 129 -0.71 -6.43 -15.52
CA TYR A 129 0.25 -7.51 -15.38
C TYR A 129 0.71 -8.03 -16.74
N GLY A 130 2.03 -8.07 -16.95
CA GLY A 130 2.65 -8.42 -18.23
C GLY A 130 2.46 -7.39 -19.36
N ARG A 131 1.86 -6.22 -19.09
CA ARG A 131 1.62 -5.16 -20.09
C ARG A 131 2.37 -3.86 -19.81
N ILE A 132 2.90 -3.67 -18.61
CA ILE A 132 3.80 -2.55 -18.31
C ILE A 132 5.17 -2.85 -18.92
N GLY A 133 5.71 -1.88 -19.67
CA GLY A 133 6.99 -2.00 -20.36
C GLY A 133 8.21 -1.82 -19.45
N ALA A 134 9.33 -1.48 -20.09
CA ALA A 134 10.62 -1.23 -19.44
C ALA A 134 10.56 -0.05 -18.44
N PRO A 135 11.47 -0.01 -17.45
CA PRO A 135 11.61 1.13 -16.54
C PRO A 135 11.87 2.44 -17.27
N VAL A 136 11.51 3.57 -16.66
CA VAL A 136 11.72 4.91 -17.28
C VAL A 136 13.19 5.32 -17.38
N ARG A 137 14.10 4.57 -16.75
CA ARG A 137 15.55 4.62 -16.95
C ARG A 137 16.10 3.21 -17.02
N PRO A 138 17.21 2.98 -17.75
CA PRO A 138 17.84 1.66 -17.82
C PRO A 138 18.16 1.11 -16.42
N VAL A 139 17.75 -0.13 -16.18
CA VAL A 139 18.08 -0.94 -15.00
C VAL A 139 18.70 -2.22 -15.53
N THR A 140 19.79 -2.69 -14.93
CA THR A 140 20.44 -3.94 -15.37
C THR A 140 19.52 -5.14 -15.13
N PRO A 141 19.65 -6.24 -15.89
CA PRO A 141 18.85 -7.44 -15.67
C PRO A 141 18.96 -8.01 -14.25
N ASP A 142 20.16 -8.01 -13.66
CA ASP A 142 20.40 -8.52 -12.30
C ASP A 142 19.73 -7.63 -11.23
N ASP A 143 19.81 -6.30 -11.40
CA ASP A 143 19.13 -5.36 -10.52
C ASP A 143 17.61 -5.44 -10.66
N MET A 144 17.09 -5.75 -11.86
CA MET A 144 15.65 -5.97 -12.08
C MET A 144 15.15 -7.19 -11.31
N GLN A 145 15.89 -8.31 -11.35
CA GLN A 145 15.57 -9.49 -10.53
C GLN A 145 15.62 -9.18 -9.04
N THR A 146 16.58 -8.36 -8.62
CA THR A 146 16.69 -7.92 -7.23
C THR A 146 15.52 -7.03 -6.82
N LEU A 147 15.07 -6.13 -7.70
CA LEU A 147 13.85 -5.33 -7.48
C LEU A 147 12.62 -6.23 -7.37
N ASP A 148 12.46 -7.22 -8.24
CA ASP A 148 11.36 -8.18 -8.15
C ASP A 148 11.32 -8.88 -6.80
N TYR A 149 12.46 -9.42 -6.36
CA TYR A 149 12.58 -10.06 -5.06
C TYR A 149 12.23 -9.09 -3.92
N LEU A 150 12.79 -7.88 -3.91
CA LEU A 150 12.53 -6.88 -2.87
C LEU A 150 11.07 -6.44 -2.81
N ASN A 151 10.45 -6.19 -3.95
CA ASN A 151 9.07 -5.70 -4.02
C ASN A 151 8.07 -6.83 -3.73
N THR A 152 8.30 -8.04 -4.24
CA THR A 152 7.44 -9.19 -3.97
C THR A 152 7.49 -9.59 -2.49
N THR A 153 8.68 -9.66 -1.90
CA THR A 153 8.82 -9.92 -0.44
C THR A 153 8.27 -8.76 0.39
N GLY A 154 8.47 -7.52 -0.04
CA GLY A 154 7.88 -6.33 0.58
C GLY A 154 6.35 -6.35 0.57
N ALA A 155 5.73 -6.77 -0.54
CA ALA A 155 4.28 -6.92 -0.66
C ALA A 155 3.74 -7.99 0.28
N ALA A 156 4.43 -9.14 0.38
CA ALA A 156 4.09 -10.20 1.32
C ALA A 156 4.21 -9.75 2.78
N ALA A 157 5.29 -9.05 3.13
CA ALA A 157 5.50 -8.49 4.46
C ALA A 157 4.44 -7.45 4.83
N LEU A 158 4.07 -6.59 3.87
CA LEU A 158 2.99 -5.62 4.06
C LEU A 158 1.65 -6.33 4.27
N ALA A 159 1.32 -7.34 3.46
CA ALA A 159 0.10 -8.13 3.64
C ALA A 159 0.04 -8.77 5.04
N ALA A 160 1.15 -9.33 5.53
CA ALA A 160 1.25 -9.86 6.88
C ALA A 160 1.03 -8.76 7.94
N PHE A 161 1.64 -7.59 7.78
CA PHE A 161 1.44 -6.45 8.68
C PHE A 161 -0.03 -6.00 8.70
N ILE A 162 -0.68 -5.93 7.55
CA ILE A 162 -2.10 -5.56 7.44
C ILE A 162 -2.96 -6.61 8.16
N ALA A 163 -2.74 -7.93 7.96
CA ALA A 163 -3.46 -8.98 8.68
C ALA A 163 -3.38 -8.77 10.20
N LEU A 164 -2.16 -8.60 10.72
CA LEU A 164 -1.91 -8.42 12.16
C LEU A 164 -2.62 -7.18 12.71
N ARG A 165 -2.59 -6.07 11.97
CA ARG A 165 -3.17 -4.80 12.41
C ARG A 165 -4.70 -4.86 12.43
N PHE A 166 -5.32 -5.46 11.42
CA PHE A 166 -6.77 -5.53 11.29
C PHE A 166 -7.42 -6.62 12.14
N PHE A 167 -6.73 -7.73 12.38
CA PHE A 167 -7.18 -8.76 13.33
C PHE A 167 -7.42 -8.15 14.72
N ARG A 168 -6.46 -7.35 15.21
CA ARG A 168 -6.56 -6.65 16.50
C ARG A 168 -7.67 -5.62 16.54
N SER A 169 -7.80 -4.81 15.49
CA SER A 169 -8.88 -3.80 15.40
C SER A 169 -10.28 -4.41 15.41
N ARG A 170 -10.47 -5.61 14.86
CA ARG A 170 -11.78 -6.29 14.88
C ARG A 170 -12.07 -6.96 16.23
N ALA A 171 -11.05 -7.43 16.94
CA ALA A 171 -11.21 -7.92 18.31
C ALA A 171 -11.72 -6.81 19.25
N GLU A 172 -11.17 -5.60 19.13
CA GLU A 172 -11.60 -4.43 19.91
C GLU A 172 -13.05 -4.00 19.65
N THR A 173 -13.61 -4.30 18.48
CA THR A 173 -15.03 -4.02 18.17
C THR A 173 -16.02 -5.04 18.76
N VAL A 174 -15.56 -6.22 19.17
CA VAL A 174 -16.42 -7.33 19.64
C VAL A 174 -16.56 -7.34 21.17
N THR A 175 -15.74 -6.60 21.91
CA THR A 175 -15.85 -6.45 23.38
C THR A 175 -16.41 -5.09 23.79
N PRO A 176 -17.73 -4.87 23.81
CA PRO A 176 -18.34 -3.84 24.61
C PRO A 176 -18.73 -4.39 25.99
N LEU A 177 -18.05 -3.91 27.04
CA LEU A 177 -18.43 -3.94 28.47
C LEU A 177 -18.48 -5.30 29.18
N ALA A 178 -17.55 -5.48 30.13
CA ALA A 178 -17.87 -5.99 31.45
C ALA A 178 -17.90 -4.79 32.42
#